data_AF-A0A1B6GRF0-F1
#
_entry.id   AF-A0A1B6GRF0-F1
#
_cell.length_a   1.000
_cell.length_b   1.000
_cell.length_c   1.000
_cell.angle_alpha   90.00
_cell.angle_beta   90.00
_cell.angle_gamma   90.00
#
_symmetry.space_group_name_H-M   'P 1'
#
loop_
_entity.id
_entity.type
_entity.pdbx_description
1 polymer ?
#
loop_
_entity_poly.entity_id
_entity_poly.type
_entity_poly.pdbx_seq_one_letter_code
_entity_poly.pdbx_strand_id
1 'polypeptide(L)'
;KTTLALATSLITMRNVEDVINLLKKEMTKALTFDCDDTGKYIQLLVQTLHSCSLKFPDVVANVVPILIEFLTDSKENNAATDVINFVIEAVHKFENLRRLIIKKLLNIFPSVENEGVHRSILWILGEYTNTTKDI
;
A
#
# COMPACT_ATOMS: atom_id res chain seq x y z
N LYS A 1 4.75 18.66 14.77
CA LYS A 1 4.31 17.32 15.23
C LYS A 1 2.86 17.16 14.81
N THR A 2 2.58 16.39 13.76
CA THR A 2 1.23 16.15 13.24
C THR A 2 0.45 15.25 14.19
N THR A 3 -0.83 15.53 14.40
CA THR A 3 -1.73 14.79 15.32
C THR A 3 -1.78 13.29 14.99
N LEU A 4 -1.62 12.94 13.71
CA LEU A 4 -1.53 11.56 13.23
C LEU A 4 -0.27 10.82 13.71
N ALA A 5 0.86 11.49 13.87
CA ALA A 5 2.07 10.86 14.42
C ALA A 5 1.87 10.49 15.91
N LEU A 6 1.14 11.32 16.66
CA LEU A 6 0.77 11.04 18.05
C LEU A 6 -0.23 9.87 18.12
N ALA A 7 -1.25 9.86 17.26
CA ALA A 7 -2.19 8.73 17.17
C ALA A 7 -1.44 7.41 16.85
N THR A 8 -0.48 7.44 15.93
CA THR A 8 0.36 6.27 15.58
C THR A 8 1.25 5.79 16.73
N SER A 9 1.54 6.65 17.70
CA SER A 9 2.28 6.29 18.93
C SER A 9 1.41 5.64 20.01
N LEU A 10 0.09 5.81 19.93
CA LEU A 10 -0.91 5.25 20.86
C LEU A 10 -1.49 3.90 20.36
N ILE A 11 -1.05 3.43 19.20
CA ILE A 11 -1.48 2.14 18.65
C ILE A 11 -0.82 1.00 19.43
N THR A 12 -1.65 0.09 19.93
CA THR A 12 -1.26 -1.11 20.68
C THR A 12 -1.82 -2.33 19.95
N MET A 13 -1.31 -3.54 20.23
CA MET A 13 -1.84 -4.78 19.62
C MET A 13 -3.36 -4.95 19.82
N ARG A 14 -3.94 -4.32 20.85
CA ARG A 14 -5.39 -4.40 21.14
C ARG A 14 -6.27 -3.53 20.24
N ASN A 15 -5.73 -2.47 19.64
CA ASN A 15 -6.53 -1.52 18.84
C ASN A 15 -6.09 -1.43 17.37
N VAL A 16 -4.98 -2.09 17.01
CA VAL A 16 -4.40 -2.00 15.67
C VAL A 16 -5.37 -2.44 14.57
N GLU A 17 -6.19 -3.46 14.83
CA GLU A 17 -7.15 -3.97 13.84
C GLU A 17 -8.27 -2.96 13.56
N ASP A 18 -8.84 -2.37 14.62
CA ASP A 18 -9.87 -1.32 14.51
C ASP A 18 -9.32 -0.06 13.83
N VAL A 19 -8.10 0.35 14.19
CA VAL A 19 -7.43 1.51 13.60
C VAL A 19 -7.15 1.29 12.11
N ILE A 20 -6.72 0.09 11.73
CA ILE A 20 -6.52 -0.25 10.32
C ILE A 20 -7.84 -0.28 9.57
N ASN A 21 -8.88 -0.87 10.15
CA ASN A 21 -10.20 -0.89 9.53
C ASN A 21 -10.74 0.54 9.31
N LEU A 22 -10.48 1.44 10.26
CA LEU A 22 -10.78 2.86 10.11
C LEU A 22 -9.94 3.52 9.00
N LEU A 23 -8.62 3.33 9.00
CA LEU A 23 -7.72 3.90 7.99
C LEU A 23 -8.06 3.40 6.58
N LYS A 24 -8.43 2.12 6.44
CA LYS A 24 -8.93 1.55 5.18
C LYS A 24 -10.19 2.25 4.69
N LYS A 25 -11.16 2.45 5.59
CA LYS A 25 -12.41 3.15 5.27
C LYS A 25 -12.15 4.59 4.84
N GLU A 26 -11.22 5.28 5.50
CA GLU A 26 -10.80 6.63 5.12
C GLU A 26 -10.05 6.65 3.78
N MET A 27 -9.22 5.65 3.48
CA MET A 27 -8.61 5.51 2.15
C MET A 27 -9.67 5.37 1.06
N THR A 28 -10.61 4.43 1.19
CA THR A 28 -11.67 4.25 0.18
C THR A 28 -12.51 5.51 -0.03
N LYS A 29 -12.79 6.27 1.05
CA LYS A 29 -13.44 7.57 0.93
C LYS A 29 -12.55 8.58 0.20
N ALA A 30 -11.28 8.67 0.55
CA ALA A 30 -10.35 9.62 -0.07
C ALA A 30 -10.21 9.39 -1.59
N LEU A 31 -10.31 8.14 -2.07
CA LEU A 31 -10.37 7.84 -3.51
C LEU A 31 -11.64 8.40 -4.21
N THR A 32 -12.74 8.60 -3.47
CA THR A 32 -13.99 9.13 -4.03
C THR A 32 -14.10 10.66 -3.97
N PHE A 33 -13.26 11.34 -3.19
CA PHE A 33 -13.30 12.80 -3.03
C PHE A 33 -12.17 13.48 -3.79
N ASP A 34 -12.49 14.03 -4.97
CA ASP A 34 -11.54 14.78 -5.81
C ASP A 34 -11.45 16.24 -5.32
N CYS A 35 -10.45 16.54 -4.50
CA CYS A 35 -10.15 17.89 -4.00
C CYS A 35 -8.62 18.06 -3.92
N ASP A 36 -8.11 19.27 -4.10
CA ASP A 36 -6.67 19.58 -4.15
C ASP A 36 -5.87 19.12 -2.90
N ASP A 37 -6.52 19.04 -1.73
CA ASP A 37 -5.88 18.57 -0.49
C ASP A 37 -5.96 17.04 -0.29
N THR A 38 -6.73 16.33 -1.12
CA THR A 38 -6.92 14.88 -0.99
C THR A 38 -5.62 14.12 -1.23
N GLY A 39 -4.76 14.57 -2.16
CA GLY A 39 -3.47 13.93 -2.43
C GLY A 39 -2.53 13.89 -1.22
N LYS A 40 -2.43 15.01 -0.48
CA LYS A 40 -1.61 15.09 0.75
C LYS A 40 -2.20 14.25 1.88
N TYR A 41 -3.53 14.26 2.01
CA TYR A 41 -4.23 13.44 3.00
C TYR A 41 -4.00 11.94 2.74
N ILE A 42 -4.13 11.49 1.49
CA ILE A 42 -3.85 10.11 1.11
C ILE A 42 -2.40 9.74 1.37
N GLN A 43 -1.45 10.61 1.03
CA GLN A 43 -0.04 10.36 1.32
C GLN A 43 0.20 10.13 2.82
N LEU A 44 -0.43 10.94 3.68
CA LEU A 44 -0.31 10.80 5.12
C LEU A 44 -0.98 9.51 5.64
N LEU A 45 -2.10 9.09 5.04
CA LEU A 45 -2.73 7.81 5.35
C LEU A 45 -1.82 6.63 4.98
N VAL A 46 -1.18 6.67 3.79
CA VAL A 46 -0.22 5.64 3.35
C VAL A 46 0.95 5.53 4.31
N GLN A 47 1.57 6.66 4.67
CA GLN A 47 2.70 6.68 5.61
C GLN A 47 2.33 6.15 7.00
N THR A 48 1.13 6.47 7.46
CA THR A 48 0.61 5.97 8.74
C THR A 48 0.39 4.46 8.67
N LEU A 49 -0.19 3.96 7.57
CA LEU A 49 -0.48 2.55 7.38
C LEU A 49 0.80 1.72 7.20
N HIS A 50 1.79 2.26 6.49
CA HIS A 50 3.14 1.69 6.40
C HIS A 50 3.79 1.58 7.78
N SER A 51 3.76 2.66 8.57
CA SER A 51 4.31 2.66 9.94
C SER A 51 3.62 1.64 10.84
N CYS A 52 2.30 1.46 10.71
CA CYS A 52 1.55 0.43 11.44
C CYS A 52 1.96 -0.98 11.00
N SER A 53 2.09 -1.19 9.70
CA SER A 53 2.49 -2.45 9.08
C SER A 53 3.90 -2.89 9.49
N LEU A 54 4.82 -1.94 9.72
CA LEU A 54 6.16 -2.25 10.23
C LEU A 54 6.16 -2.66 11.70
N LYS A 55 5.29 -2.06 12.52
CA LYS A 55 5.17 -2.38 13.94
C LYS A 55 4.40 -3.68 14.21
N PHE A 56 3.44 -4.01 13.36
CA PHE A 56 2.54 -5.15 13.55
C PHE A 56 2.48 -5.99 12.26
N PRO A 57 3.38 -6.97 12.08
CA PRO A 57 3.42 -7.81 10.88
C PRO A 57 2.11 -8.55 10.55
N ASP A 58 1.34 -8.92 11.56
CA ASP A 58 0.12 -9.74 11.42
C ASP A 58 -0.97 -9.05 10.58
N VAL A 59 -0.96 -7.71 10.53
CA VAL A 59 -1.98 -6.92 9.81
C VAL A 59 -1.61 -6.63 8.37
N VAL A 60 -0.35 -6.88 7.97
CA VAL A 60 0.18 -6.49 6.65
C VAL A 60 -0.57 -7.17 5.52
N ALA A 61 -0.96 -8.44 5.71
CA ALA A 61 -1.74 -9.21 4.76
C ALA A 61 -3.07 -8.53 4.39
N ASN A 62 -3.64 -7.78 5.33
CA ASN A 62 -4.92 -7.08 5.18
C ASN A 62 -4.76 -5.69 4.57
N VAL A 63 -3.56 -5.12 4.61
CA VAL A 63 -3.25 -3.75 4.17
C VAL A 63 -2.76 -3.72 2.73
N VAL A 64 -1.82 -4.60 2.39
CA VAL A 64 -1.13 -4.62 1.10
C VAL A 64 -2.09 -4.66 -0.11
N PRO A 65 -3.16 -5.49 -0.13
CA PRO A 65 -4.06 -5.54 -1.29
C PRO A 65 -4.71 -4.19 -1.61
N ILE A 66 -5.08 -3.43 -0.58
CA ILE A 66 -5.78 -2.15 -0.70
C ILE A 66 -4.83 -1.08 -1.23
N LEU A 67 -3.60 -1.10 -0.75
CA LEU A 67 -2.56 -0.21 -1.26
C LEU A 67 -2.21 -0.53 -2.71
N ILE A 68 -2.16 -1.80 -3.09
CA ILE A 68 -1.96 -2.17 -4.50
C ILE A 68 -3.11 -1.64 -5.37
N GLU A 69 -4.37 -1.78 -4.93
CA GLU A 69 -5.52 -1.23 -5.66
C GLU A 69 -5.44 0.30 -5.82
N PHE A 70 -4.89 1.02 -4.85
CA PHE A 70 -4.66 2.47 -4.97
C PHE A 70 -3.72 2.88 -6.13
N LEU A 71 -2.84 1.98 -6.58
CA LEU A 71 -1.91 2.26 -7.68
C LEU A 71 -2.62 2.42 -9.04
N THR A 72 -3.85 1.94 -9.20
CA THR A 72 -4.60 2.10 -10.46
C THR A 72 -5.25 3.47 -10.59
N ASP A 73 -5.64 4.09 -9.49
CA ASP A 73 -6.34 5.39 -9.50
C ASP A 73 -5.40 6.59 -9.41
N SER A 74 -4.11 6.35 -9.18
CA SER A 74 -3.11 7.40 -8.92
C SER A 74 -2.28 7.74 -10.15
N LYS A 75 -2.71 8.75 -10.91
CA LYS A 75 -2.03 9.18 -12.15
C LYS A 75 -0.68 9.86 -11.88
N GLU A 76 -0.61 10.85 -10.99
CA GLU A 76 0.63 11.56 -10.64
C GLU A 76 0.61 12.07 -9.19
N ASN A 77 0.77 11.17 -8.22
CA ASN A 77 0.84 11.56 -6.80
C ASN A 77 2.05 10.95 -6.10
N ASN A 78 2.73 11.73 -5.25
CA ASN A 78 3.80 11.23 -4.35
C ASN A 78 3.35 10.02 -3.51
N ALA A 79 2.05 9.92 -3.24
CA ALA A 79 1.45 8.78 -2.55
C ALA A 79 1.64 7.44 -3.30
N ALA A 80 1.58 7.43 -4.64
CA ALA A 80 1.78 6.22 -5.43
C ALA A 80 3.22 5.70 -5.30
N THR A 81 4.18 6.62 -5.26
CA THR A 81 5.60 6.32 -5.00
C THR A 81 5.80 5.75 -3.58
N ASP A 82 5.16 6.34 -2.57
CA ASP A 82 5.22 5.82 -1.20
C ASP A 82 4.60 4.42 -1.10
N VAL A 83 3.49 4.17 -1.83
CA VAL A 83 2.85 2.85 -1.88
C VAL A 83 3.74 1.82 -2.55
N ILE A 84 4.31 2.10 -3.73
CA ILE A 84 5.13 1.10 -4.42
C ILE A 84 6.39 0.77 -3.62
N ASN A 85 7.00 1.75 -2.95
CA ASN A 85 8.12 1.52 -2.03
C ASN A 85 7.71 0.61 -0.86
N PHE A 86 6.51 0.81 -0.31
CA PHE A 86 5.98 -0.10 0.71
C PHE A 86 5.77 -1.52 0.18
N VAL A 87 5.24 -1.67 -1.04
CA VAL A 87 5.04 -2.99 -1.68
C VAL A 87 6.39 -3.68 -1.92
N ILE A 88 7.42 -2.93 -2.36
CA ILE A 88 8.79 -3.44 -2.48
C ILE A 88 9.30 -3.92 -1.12
N GLU A 89 9.17 -3.12 -0.06
CA GLU A 89 9.60 -3.54 1.26
C GLU A 89 8.82 -4.79 1.75
N ALA A 90 7.52 -4.83 1.51
CA ALA A 90 6.66 -5.94 1.90
C ALA A 90 7.01 -7.24 1.17
N VAL A 91 7.29 -7.20 -0.13
CA VAL A 91 7.67 -8.39 -0.90
C VAL A 91 9.03 -8.93 -0.46
N HIS A 92 9.97 -8.07 -0.08
CA HIS A 92 11.27 -8.50 0.45
C HIS A 92 11.13 -9.13 1.84
N LYS A 93 10.38 -8.46 2.73
CA LYS A 93 10.30 -8.81 4.16
C LYS A 93 9.34 -9.96 4.47
N PHE A 94 8.26 -10.12 3.70
CA PHE A 94 7.19 -11.08 3.98
C PHE A 94 7.08 -12.13 2.89
N GLU A 95 7.87 -13.20 2.99
CA GLU A 95 7.92 -14.28 1.99
C GLU A 95 6.57 -14.95 1.76
N ASN A 96 5.77 -15.07 2.83
CA ASN A 96 4.43 -15.63 2.82
C ASN A 96 3.42 -14.79 2.02
N LEU A 97 3.66 -13.49 1.87
CA LEU A 97 2.79 -12.58 1.11
C LEU A 97 3.20 -12.40 -0.36
N ARG A 98 4.41 -12.83 -0.75
CA ARG A 98 4.94 -12.66 -2.11
C ARG A 98 3.97 -13.12 -3.19
N ARG A 99 3.43 -14.35 -3.05
CA ARG A 99 2.46 -14.91 -4.01
C ARG A 99 1.19 -14.07 -4.14
N LEU A 100 0.69 -13.53 -3.02
CA LEU A 100 -0.48 -12.66 -3.03
C LEU A 100 -0.16 -11.34 -3.74
N ILE A 101 1.00 -10.75 -3.45
CA ILE A 101 1.45 -9.47 -4.02
C ILE A 101 1.61 -9.60 -5.53
N ILE A 102 2.36 -10.61 -6.00
CA ILE A 102 2.60 -10.87 -7.43
C ILE A 102 1.26 -11.01 -8.17
N LYS A 103 0.36 -11.85 -7.67
CA LYS A 103 -0.96 -12.06 -8.30
C LYS A 103 -1.77 -10.77 -8.40
N LYS A 104 -1.75 -9.94 -7.36
CA LYS A 104 -2.44 -8.64 -7.36
C LYS A 104 -1.78 -7.64 -8.29
N LEU A 105 -0.45 -7.57 -8.31
CA LEU A 105 0.33 -6.72 -9.20
C LEU A 105 0.08 -7.07 -10.67
N LEU A 106 0.04 -8.35 -11.03
CA LEU A 106 -0.30 -8.80 -12.39
C LEU A 106 -1.71 -8.35 -12.80
N ASN A 107 -2.68 -8.44 -11.88
CA ASN A 107 -4.05 -8.05 -12.15
C ASN A 107 -4.19 -6.53 -12.38
N ILE A 108 -3.45 -5.70 -11.65
CA ILE A 108 -3.51 -4.24 -11.79
C ILE A 108 -2.59 -3.69 -12.87
N PHE A 109 -1.57 -4.45 -13.29
CA PHE A 109 -0.53 -4.02 -14.24
C PHE A 109 -1.06 -3.28 -15.48
N PRO A 110 -2.10 -3.77 -16.21
CA PRO A 110 -2.61 -3.08 -17.39
C PRO A 110 -3.33 -1.75 -17.09
N SER A 111 -3.76 -1.55 -15.85
CA SER A 111 -4.51 -0.37 -15.41
C SER A 111 -3.62 0.71 -14.79
N VAL A 112 -2.33 0.46 -14.57
CA VAL A 112 -1.40 1.44 -13.98
C VAL A 112 -0.91 2.41 -15.06
N GLU A 113 -1.29 3.67 -14.94
CA GLU A 113 -0.88 4.73 -15.87
C GLU A 113 0.46 5.39 -15.51
N ASN A 114 0.88 5.34 -14.24
CA ASN A 114 2.10 6.00 -13.77
C ASN A 114 3.37 5.23 -14.19
N GLU A 115 4.24 5.84 -15.01
CA GLU A 115 5.46 5.22 -15.55
C GLU A 115 6.40 4.69 -14.45
N GLY A 116 6.62 5.48 -13.40
CA GLY A 116 7.54 5.12 -12.30
C GLY A 116 7.05 3.91 -11.51
N VAL A 117 5.74 3.87 -11.23
CA VAL A 117 5.10 2.72 -10.59
C VAL A 117 5.12 1.51 -11.54
N HIS A 118 4.79 1.70 -12.81
CA HIS A 118 4.74 0.63 -13.81
C HIS A 118 6.11 -0.07 -13.95
N ARG A 119 7.19 0.71 -14.04
CA ARG A 119 8.57 0.20 -14.05
C ARG A 119 8.91 -0.58 -12.78
N SER A 120 8.49 -0.08 -11.63
CA SER A 120 8.74 -0.72 -10.34
C SER A 120 7.98 -2.04 -10.20
N ILE A 121 6.74 -2.11 -10.68
CA ILE A 121 5.97 -3.35 -10.74
C ILE A 121 6.67 -4.37 -11.64
N LEU A 122 7.13 -3.95 -12.83
CA LEU A 122 7.85 -4.84 -13.73
C LEU A 122 9.13 -5.40 -13.10
N TRP A 123 9.85 -4.57 -12.34
CA TRP A 123 11.02 -5.01 -11.58
C TRP A 123 10.66 -6.06 -10.51
N ILE A 124 9.60 -5.82 -9.72
CA ILE A 124 9.12 -6.80 -8.72
C ILE A 124 8.75 -8.12 -9.40
N LEU A 125 8.01 -8.07 -10.51
CA LEU A 125 7.62 -9.27 -11.23
C LEU A 125 8.87 -10.01 -11.74
N GLY A 126 9.81 -9.32 -12.38
CA GLY A 126 11.04 -9.93 -12.89
C GLY A 126 11.91 -10.58 -11.81
N GLU A 127 11.97 -10.01 -10.61
CA GLU A 127 12.78 -10.53 -9.51
C GLU A 127 12.11 -11.73 -8.79
N TYR A 128 10.79 -11.72 -8.69
CA TYR A 128 10.05 -12.65 -7.82
C TYR A 128 9.18 -13.69 -8.53
N THR A 129 8.99 -13.61 -9.85
CA THR A 129 8.33 -14.67 -10.63
C THR A 129 9.34 -15.76 -11.02
N ASN A 130 9.56 -16.73 -10.13
CA ASN A 130 10.51 -17.82 -10.38
C ASN A 130 9.89 -19.06 -11.03
N THR A 131 8.56 -19.16 -11.06
CA THR A 131 7.86 -20.30 -11.68
C THR A 131 6.74 -19.87 -12.61
N THR A 132 6.44 -20.70 -13.61
CA THR A 132 5.31 -20.49 -14.53
C THR A 132 3.95 -20.49 -13.85
N LYS A 133 3.85 -20.91 -12.58
CA LYS A 133 2.62 -20.84 -11.78
C LYS A 133 2.40 -19.46 -11.15
N ASP A 134 3.40 -18.59 -11.19
CA ASP A 134 3.33 -17.24 -10.63
C ASP A 134 2.79 -16.21 -11.63
N ILE A 135 2.66 -16.58 -12.92
CA ILE A 135 2.19 -15.75 -14.04
C ILE A 135 0.81 -16.23 -14.51
#